data_AF-A0AB34IIX9-F1
#
_entry.id   AF-A0AB34IIX9-F1
#
_cell.length_a   1.000
_cell.length_b   1.000
_cell.length_c   1.000
_cell.angle_alpha   90.00
_cell.angle_beta   90.00
_cell.angle_gamma   90.00
#
_symmetry.space_group_name_H-M   'P 1'
#
loop_
_entity.id
_entity.type
_entity.pdbx_description
1 polymer ?
#
loop_
_entity_poly.entity_id
_entity_poly.type
_entity_poly.pdbx_seq_one_letter_code
_entity_poly.pdbx_strand_id
1 'polypeptide(L)'
;MADEEELAPAPAVVPASPSQANLQSSASKSNLSQQSSRRNAKAMLKPLKEAAQEEYEKCLLDEIMKLQDTLVIQQALLNEERQEAEQKALNERRARTAAGEKASRLAMLEAAANNAQAEEARQIAKRREAADARLAQREQEAQRERAVAAHKKEEQRLLAAEMHKETMSRFAEEMRQQEAARQEKNATKEAALNARFEEERREIAARNAKKADDAAAKIDRAFNQRQQLSMEQRKVFHERHMAHEARMATIAEAEEQRKRELKRRAAEKRECIEKAQQQQQARMEERRQAILHKEAQKQAELDRKAVEIDVARYEKQQQRLLLHAASRGRVDHRMEELKAKMSHLNQTMEERYAKVEEFERQKELHLRSAQDIAVRMGLEKQSMHDSMRRMRQQATKARTAERLDVPAHIRANIKNEQLRSLLDRMDAKGEGHISLRAMRDVLTQEPSFNQSKSKRKGHEHSASAPALTTAKPKLTKSEQLIQAFKEADKDGSGSISKRELFVIFKNLGVDQTSTRMRLFEQLDTDNDGTVSLEEFKKIANAL
;
A
#
# COMPACT_ATOMS: atom_id res chain seq x y z
N MET A 1 -31.30 18.21 -31.83
CA MET A 1 -30.99 19.53 -31.27
C MET A 1 -29.47 19.63 -31.33
N ALA A 2 -28.97 20.10 -32.48
CA ALA A 2 -28.52 21.49 -32.71
C ALA A 2 -27.12 21.65 -32.05
N ASP A 3 -26.03 21.98 -32.72
CA ASP A 3 -25.87 22.89 -33.86
C ASP A 3 -24.69 22.50 -34.78
N GLU A 4 -24.83 22.93 -36.04
CA GLU A 4 -23.83 22.98 -37.11
C GLU A 4 -22.85 24.14 -36.89
N GLU A 5 -21.62 24.03 -37.39
CA GLU A 5 -20.91 25.21 -37.89
C GLU A 5 -19.96 24.84 -39.05
N GLU A 6 -20.23 25.49 -40.18
CA GLU A 6 -19.68 25.35 -41.52
C GLU A 6 -18.83 26.60 -41.83
N LEU A 7 -17.64 26.47 -42.45
CA LEU A 7 -17.01 27.61 -43.12
C LEU A 7 -16.05 27.20 -44.26
N ALA A 8 -16.59 27.29 -45.49
CA ALA A 8 -16.07 27.73 -46.79
C ALA A 8 -14.57 27.65 -47.19
N PRO A 9 -14.28 27.23 -48.45
CA PRO A 9 -13.02 27.52 -49.16
C PRO A 9 -13.21 28.35 -50.46
N ALA A 10 -12.16 29.11 -50.87
CA ALA A 10 -11.76 29.56 -52.24
C ALA A 10 -11.11 30.99 -52.23
N PRO A 11 -10.47 31.50 -53.31
CA PRO A 11 -9.94 30.88 -54.54
C PRO A 11 -8.49 31.29 -54.93
N ALA A 12 -7.97 30.64 -55.96
CA ALA A 12 -6.75 30.94 -56.70
C ALA A 12 -6.93 32.08 -57.74
N VAL A 13 -5.87 32.86 -57.99
CA VAL A 13 -5.71 33.76 -59.15
C VAL A 13 -4.24 33.77 -59.61
N VAL A 14 -4.03 33.50 -60.90
CA VAL A 14 -2.78 33.65 -61.67
C VAL A 14 -2.79 35.05 -62.33
N PRO A 15 -1.67 35.64 -62.82
CA PRO A 15 -1.38 35.46 -64.26
C PRO A 15 0.10 35.55 -64.73
N ALA A 16 0.37 34.87 -65.85
CA ALA A 16 1.05 35.31 -67.08
C ALA A 16 2.57 35.62 -67.19
N SER A 17 3.29 34.68 -67.83
CA SER A 17 3.86 34.74 -69.20
C SER A 17 5.12 35.59 -69.57
N PRO A 18 5.82 35.23 -70.69
CA PRO A 18 7.29 35.30 -70.86
C PRO A 18 7.78 36.22 -72.01
N SER A 19 9.10 36.28 -72.27
CA SER A 19 9.75 36.08 -73.60
C SER A 19 11.03 36.89 -73.84
N GLN A 20 11.92 36.33 -74.67
CA GLN A 20 13.23 36.79 -75.13
C GLN A 20 13.15 37.92 -76.19
N ALA A 21 14.21 38.73 -76.35
CA ALA A 21 14.80 39.10 -77.66
C ALA A 21 15.97 40.12 -77.55
N ASN A 22 17.17 39.64 -77.90
CA ASN A 22 18.08 40.16 -78.93
C ASN A 22 17.95 41.61 -79.44
N LEU A 23 19.05 42.37 -79.45
CA LEU A 23 19.30 43.46 -80.42
C LEU A 23 20.81 43.64 -80.67
N GLN A 24 21.18 43.48 -81.93
CA GLN A 24 22.51 43.76 -82.48
C GLN A 24 22.63 45.20 -83.01
N SER A 25 23.88 45.66 -83.04
CA SER A 25 24.53 46.33 -84.18
C SER A 25 24.65 47.86 -84.24
N SER A 26 25.78 48.23 -84.88
CA SER A 26 26.12 49.49 -85.56
C SER A 26 26.73 50.60 -84.69
N ALA A 27 27.74 51.37 -85.12
CA ALA A 27 28.70 51.29 -86.23
C ALA A 27 29.75 52.42 -86.04
N SER A 28 30.80 52.37 -86.86
CA SER A 28 31.49 53.53 -87.45
C SER A 28 32.68 54.21 -86.74
N LYS A 29 33.87 53.70 -87.09
CA LYS A 29 34.98 54.36 -87.83
C LYS A 29 35.38 55.80 -87.45
N SER A 30 36.60 55.96 -86.94
CA SER A 30 37.64 56.89 -87.47
C SER A 30 38.96 56.76 -86.68
N ASN A 31 40.06 57.24 -87.28
CA ASN A 31 41.42 57.39 -86.74
C ASN A 31 42.41 56.23 -86.84
N LEU A 32 42.70 55.95 -88.10
CA LEU A 32 43.90 55.32 -88.65
C LEU A 32 45.09 56.32 -88.60
N SER A 33 45.73 56.52 -87.46
CA SER A 33 47.05 57.24 -87.39
C SER A 33 47.84 56.94 -86.11
N GLN A 34 47.22 56.44 -85.05
CA GLN A 34 47.92 55.96 -83.84
C GLN A 34 48.16 54.44 -83.84
N GLN A 35 48.01 53.77 -84.97
CA GLN A 35 47.97 52.30 -85.04
C GLN A 35 49.33 51.62 -84.89
N SER A 36 50.46 52.24 -85.20
CA SER A 36 51.75 51.54 -85.16
C SER A 36 52.36 51.43 -83.75
N SER A 37 52.21 52.44 -82.89
CA SER A 37 52.63 52.36 -81.47
C SER A 37 51.57 51.72 -80.56
N ARG A 38 50.28 51.83 -80.90
CA ARG A 38 49.22 51.10 -80.20
C ARG A 38 49.15 49.62 -80.58
N ARG A 39 49.57 49.19 -81.77
CA ARG A 39 49.62 47.77 -82.13
C ARG A 39 50.61 47.00 -81.25
N ASN A 40 51.78 47.55 -80.94
CA ASN A 40 52.73 46.89 -80.04
C ASN A 40 52.26 46.89 -78.57
N ALA A 41 51.64 47.96 -78.07
CA ALA A 41 51.07 47.96 -76.72
C ALA A 41 49.80 47.08 -76.60
N LYS A 42 48.95 47.04 -77.64
CA LYS A 42 47.67 46.28 -77.66
C LYS A 42 47.88 44.79 -78.00
N ALA A 43 48.96 44.43 -78.70
CA ALA A 43 49.39 43.04 -78.90
C ALA A 43 50.00 42.43 -77.64
N MET A 44 50.63 43.24 -76.77
CA MET A 44 51.13 42.81 -75.45
C MET A 44 50.02 42.79 -74.38
N LEU A 45 48.99 43.65 -74.49
CA LEU A 45 47.87 43.73 -73.53
C LEU A 45 46.78 42.65 -73.72
N LYS A 46 46.67 42.08 -74.92
CA LYS A 46 45.67 41.04 -75.24
C LYS A 46 45.90 39.73 -74.48
N PRO A 47 47.11 39.12 -74.54
CA PRO A 47 47.37 37.89 -73.79
C PRO A 47 47.35 38.10 -72.27
N LEU A 48 47.69 39.29 -71.78
CA LEU A 48 47.59 39.64 -70.35
C LEU A 48 46.14 39.80 -69.86
N LYS A 49 45.24 40.30 -70.71
CA LYS A 49 43.81 40.41 -70.38
C LYS A 49 43.11 39.06 -70.47
N GLU A 50 43.43 38.25 -71.49
CA GLU A 50 42.89 36.90 -71.64
C GLU A 50 43.38 35.99 -70.48
N ALA A 51 44.66 36.06 -70.10
CA ALA A 51 45.18 35.31 -68.95
C ALA A 51 44.56 35.74 -67.59
N ALA A 52 44.41 37.05 -67.35
CA ALA A 52 43.74 37.54 -66.14
C ALA A 52 42.25 37.18 -66.08
N GLN A 53 41.60 37.08 -67.24
CA GLN A 53 40.19 36.71 -67.36
C GLN A 53 39.99 35.20 -67.17
N GLU A 54 40.91 34.36 -67.68
CA GLU A 54 40.94 32.93 -67.39
C GLU A 54 41.22 32.62 -65.91
N GLU A 55 42.12 33.37 -65.26
CA GLU A 55 42.37 33.23 -63.82
C GLU A 55 41.14 33.64 -62.99
N TYR A 56 40.45 34.70 -63.41
CA TYR A 56 39.20 35.14 -62.77
C TYR A 56 38.08 34.10 -62.95
N GLU A 57 37.92 33.54 -64.16
CA GLU A 57 36.94 32.48 -64.45
C GLU A 57 37.24 31.19 -63.67
N LYS A 58 38.51 30.81 -63.53
CA LYS A 58 38.92 29.68 -62.67
C LYS A 58 38.63 29.93 -61.20
N CYS A 59 38.94 31.12 -60.67
CA CYS A 59 38.58 31.46 -59.29
C CYS A 59 37.07 31.45 -59.08
N LEU A 60 36.29 31.95 -60.04
CA LEU A 60 34.83 31.97 -59.95
C LEU A 60 34.25 30.55 -59.95
N LEU A 61 34.77 29.65 -60.80
CA LEU A 61 34.40 28.24 -60.83
C LEU A 61 34.75 27.52 -59.53
N ASP A 62 35.94 27.76 -58.97
CA ASP A 62 36.34 27.21 -57.67
C ASP A 62 35.41 27.70 -56.53
N GLU A 63 35.02 28.97 -56.55
CA GLU A 63 34.09 29.53 -55.56
C GLU A 63 32.68 28.93 -55.72
N ILE A 64 32.19 28.78 -56.96
CA ILE A 64 30.91 28.14 -57.27
C ILE A 64 30.91 26.68 -56.82
N MET A 65 31.99 25.93 -57.07
CA MET A 65 32.12 24.54 -56.65
C MET A 65 32.11 24.42 -55.11
N LYS A 66 32.85 25.28 -54.39
CA LYS A 66 32.81 25.31 -52.92
C LYS A 66 31.42 25.62 -52.39
N LEU A 67 30.72 26.58 -52.99
CA LEU A 67 29.35 26.90 -52.61
C LEU A 67 28.40 25.71 -52.85
N GLN A 68 28.56 25.02 -53.98
CA GLN A 68 27.78 23.84 -54.32
C GLN A 68 28.03 22.68 -53.34
N ASP A 69 29.29 22.45 -52.95
CA ASP A 69 29.66 21.47 -51.93
C ASP A 69 29.07 21.83 -50.56
N THR A 70 29.14 23.10 -50.15
CA THR A 70 28.51 23.54 -48.89
C THR A 70 26.99 23.37 -48.90
N LEU A 71 26.35 23.60 -50.04
CA LEU A 71 24.90 23.42 -50.20
C LEU A 71 24.52 21.95 -50.07
N VAL A 72 25.29 21.04 -50.69
CA VAL A 72 25.09 19.59 -50.57
C VAL A 72 25.27 19.12 -49.12
N ILE A 73 26.29 19.62 -48.42
CA ILE A 73 26.53 19.31 -47.01
C ILE A 73 25.38 19.81 -46.13
N GLN A 74 24.92 21.04 -46.34
CA GLN A 74 23.77 21.59 -45.60
C GLN A 74 22.49 20.79 -45.85
N GLN A 75 22.28 20.34 -47.09
CA GLN A 75 21.12 19.52 -47.45
C GLN A 75 21.18 18.12 -46.83
N ALA A 76 22.38 17.53 -46.71
CA ALA A 76 22.58 16.26 -46.02
C ALA A 76 22.28 16.38 -44.51
N LEU A 77 22.78 17.43 -43.85
CA LEU A 77 22.51 17.69 -42.43
C LEU A 77 21.01 17.90 -42.15
N LEU A 78 20.32 18.68 -42.98
CA LEU A 78 18.87 18.87 -42.87
C LEU A 78 18.08 17.56 -43.02
N ASN A 79 18.53 16.67 -43.90
CA ASN A 79 17.91 15.37 -44.08
C ASN A 79 18.15 14.44 -42.88
N GLU A 80 19.34 14.46 -42.28
CA GLU A 80 19.64 13.71 -41.05
C GLU A 80 18.78 14.22 -39.87
N GLU A 81 18.70 15.53 -39.64
CA GLU A 81 17.85 16.11 -38.61
C GLU A 81 16.37 15.76 -38.79
N ARG A 82 15.88 15.77 -40.04
CA ARG A 82 14.52 15.37 -40.37
C ARG A 82 14.28 13.88 -40.07
N GLN A 83 15.22 13.00 -40.42
CA GLN A 83 15.11 11.57 -40.11
C GLN A 83 15.12 11.30 -38.61
N GLU A 84 15.95 12.01 -37.84
CA GLU A 84 15.96 11.90 -36.39
C GLU A 84 14.63 12.38 -35.76
N ALA A 85 14.08 13.48 -36.25
CA ALA A 85 12.78 13.99 -35.80
C ALA A 85 11.65 13.01 -36.12
N GLU A 86 11.63 12.43 -37.32
CA GLU A 86 10.66 11.41 -37.73
C GLU A 86 10.78 10.14 -36.88
N GLN A 87 12.00 9.68 -36.57
CA GLN A 87 12.22 8.54 -35.68
C GLN A 87 11.77 8.81 -34.24
N LYS A 88 12.04 10.01 -33.70
CA LYS A 88 11.55 10.40 -32.37
C LYS A 88 10.03 10.41 -32.33
N ALA A 89 9.38 11.01 -33.33
CA ALA A 89 7.93 11.03 -33.43
C ALA A 89 7.32 9.62 -33.54
N LEU A 90 7.95 8.71 -34.30
CA LEU A 90 7.54 7.31 -34.40
C LEU A 90 7.65 6.59 -33.05
N ASN A 91 8.75 6.78 -32.33
CA ASN A 91 8.98 6.17 -31.02
C ASN A 91 7.99 6.70 -29.97
N GLU A 92 7.70 8.00 -29.98
CA GLU A 92 6.67 8.58 -29.11
C GLU A 92 5.27 8.04 -29.43
N ARG A 93 4.93 7.90 -30.71
CA ARG A 93 3.63 7.32 -31.12
C ARG A 93 3.51 5.87 -30.66
N ARG A 94 4.57 5.07 -30.81
CA ARG A 94 4.63 3.69 -30.30
C ARG A 94 4.55 3.62 -28.77
N ALA A 95 5.19 4.55 -28.06
CA ALA A 95 5.11 4.62 -26.61
C ALA A 95 3.69 4.97 -26.14
N ARG A 96 3.01 5.89 -26.83
CA ARG A 96 1.61 6.25 -26.54
C ARG A 96 0.65 5.08 -26.80
N THR A 97 0.80 4.36 -27.90
CA THR A 97 -0.05 3.17 -28.18
C THR A 97 0.22 2.07 -27.16
N ALA A 98 1.48 1.78 -26.84
CA ALA A 98 1.83 0.78 -25.82
C ALA A 98 1.33 1.17 -24.41
N ALA A 99 1.36 2.47 -24.07
CA ALA A 99 0.78 2.96 -22.82
C ALA A 99 -0.75 2.83 -22.81
N GLY A 100 -1.42 3.13 -23.94
CA GLY A 100 -2.86 2.94 -24.10
C GLY A 100 -3.29 1.47 -23.99
N GLU A 101 -2.55 0.55 -24.61
CA GLU A 101 -2.79 -0.89 -24.50
C GLU A 101 -2.59 -1.41 -23.07
N LYS A 102 -1.53 -0.95 -22.38
CA LYS A 102 -1.29 -1.27 -20.96
C LYS A 102 -2.42 -0.74 -20.08
N ALA A 103 -2.86 0.50 -20.29
CA ALA A 103 -3.97 1.09 -19.54
C ALA A 103 -5.28 0.34 -19.78
N SER A 104 -5.58 -0.03 -21.02
CA SER A 104 -6.75 -0.85 -21.37
C SER A 104 -6.70 -2.22 -20.70
N ARG A 105 -5.53 -2.90 -20.71
CA ARG A 105 -5.35 -4.19 -20.05
C ARG A 105 -5.50 -4.11 -18.53
N LEU A 106 -5.00 -3.04 -17.91
CA LEU A 106 -5.18 -2.80 -16.47
C LEU A 106 -6.67 -2.56 -16.14
N ALA A 107 -7.38 -1.78 -16.95
CA ALA A 107 -8.82 -1.55 -16.76
C ALA A 107 -9.63 -2.85 -16.91
N MET A 108 -9.27 -3.74 -17.84
CA MET A 108 -9.91 -5.05 -17.97
C MET A 108 -9.65 -5.95 -16.75
N LEU A 109 -8.42 -5.96 -16.22
CA LEU A 109 -8.09 -6.72 -15.03
C LEU A 109 -8.80 -6.19 -13.79
N GLU A 110 -8.92 -4.87 -13.66
CA GLU A 110 -9.65 -4.23 -12.56
C GLU A 110 -11.15 -4.54 -12.64
N ALA A 111 -11.75 -4.47 -13.84
CA ALA A 111 -13.14 -4.87 -14.05
C ALA A 111 -13.38 -6.36 -13.75
N ALA A 112 -12.45 -7.24 -14.14
CA ALA A 112 -12.52 -8.67 -13.83
C ALA A 112 -12.40 -8.95 -12.32
N ALA A 113 -11.50 -8.25 -11.62
CA ALA A 113 -11.35 -8.35 -10.17
C ALA A 113 -12.60 -7.89 -9.42
N ASN A 114 -13.19 -6.75 -9.84
CA ASN A 114 -14.43 -6.24 -9.26
C ASN A 114 -15.61 -7.18 -9.49
N ASN A 115 -15.72 -7.79 -10.67
CA ASN A 115 -16.75 -8.80 -10.95
C ASN A 115 -16.56 -10.06 -10.11
N ALA A 116 -15.33 -10.56 -9.95
CA ALA A 116 -15.05 -11.72 -9.11
C ALA A 116 -15.41 -11.45 -7.62
N GLN A 117 -15.08 -10.27 -7.11
CA GLN A 117 -15.47 -9.85 -5.76
C GLN A 117 -17.00 -9.75 -5.60
N ALA A 118 -17.70 -9.23 -6.60
CA ALA A 118 -19.16 -9.15 -6.60
C ALA A 118 -19.80 -10.55 -6.61
N GLU A 119 -19.25 -11.50 -7.36
CA GLU A 119 -19.71 -12.89 -7.37
C GLU A 119 -19.46 -13.59 -6.04
N GLU A 120 -18.29 -13.41 -5.44
CA GLU A 120 -17.98 -13.96 -4.11
C GLU A 120 -18.92 -13.39 -3.04
N ALA A 121 -19.17 -12.08 -3.07
CA ALA A 121 -20.15 -11.44 -2.17
C ALA A 121 -21.57 -12.02 -2.34
N ARG A 122 -22.00 -12.27 -3.58
CA ARG A 122 -23.30 -12.93 -3.87
C ARG A 122 -23.34 -14.36 -3.33
N GLN A 123 -22.25 -15.12 -3.43
CA GLN A 123 -22.18 -16.47 -2.88
C GLN A 123 -22.21 -16.48 -1.35
N ILE A 124 -21.50 -15.54 -0.71
CA ILE A 124 -21.53 -15.37 0.75
C ILE A 124 -22.94 -15.00 1.21
N ALA A 125 -23.61 -14.08 0.52
CA ALA A 125 -24.99 -13.70 0.82
C ALA A 125 -25.94 -14.91 0.74
N LYS A 126 -25.88 -15.70 -0.34
CA LYS A 126 -26.68 -16.93 -0.48
C LYS A 126 -26.41 -17.95 0.64
N ARG A 127 -25.15 -18.11 1.06
CA ARG A 127 -24.79 -19.01 2.17
C ARG A 127 -25.34 -18.51 3.51
N ARG A 128 -25.33 -17.19 3.74
CA ARG A 128 -25.94 -16.57 4.93
C ARG A 128 -27.45 -16.76 4.95
N GLU A 129 -28.14 -16.43 3.86
CA GLU A 129 -29.58 -16.65 3.74
C GLU A 129 -29.96 -18.13 3.96
N ALA A 130 -29.19 -19.07 3.40
CA ALA A 130 -29.41 -20.49 3.63
C ALA A 130 -29.15 -20.93 5.09
N ALA A 131 -28.17 -20.32 5.76
CA ALA A 131 -27.89 -20.58 7.18
C ALA A 131 -29.00 -20.00 8.07
N ASP A 132 -29.46 -18.79 7.78
CA ASP A 132 -30.55 -18.12 8.50
C ASP A 132 -31.87 -18.88 8.31
N ALA A 133 -32.16 -19.36 7.09
CA ALA A 133 -33.32 -20.21 6.82
C ALA A 133 -33.28 -21.54 7.60
N ARG A 134 -32.11 -22.18 7.71
CA ARG A 134 -31.93 -23.39 8.52
C ARG A 134 -32.12 -23.11 10.01
N LEU A 135 -31.65 -21.97 10.49
CA LEU A 135 -31.83 -21.57 11.89
C LEU A 135 -33.30 -21.31 12.19
N ALA A 136 -34.01 -20.59 11.31
CA ALA A 136 -35.45 -20.38 11.42
C ALA A 136 -36.25 -21.70 11.40
N GLN A 137 -35.88 -22.67 10.56
CA GLN A 137 -36.49 -24.00 10.56
C GLN A 137 -36.28 -24.73 11.89
N ARG A 138 -35.05 -24.74 12.43
CA ARG A 138 -34.76 -25.34 13.73
C ARG A 138 -35.51 -24.68 14.87
N GLU A 139 -35.67 -23.36 14.83
CA GLU A 139 -36.47 -22.63 15.82
C GLU A 139 -37.95 -23.01 15.74
N GLN A 140 -38.52 -23.13 14.54
CA GLN A 140 -39.90 -23.60 14.35
C GLN A 140 -40.09 -25.05 14.83
N GLU A 141 -39.15 -25.95 14.53
CA GLU A 141 -39.18 -27.33 15.03
C GLU A 141 -39.08 -27.37 16.56
N ALA A 142 -38.16 -26.63 17.16
CA ALA A 142 -38.05 -26.54 18.61
C ALA A 142 -39.30 -25.95 19.27
N GLN A 143 -39.97 -24.98 18.64
CA GLN A 143 -41.26 -24.46 19.11
C GLN A 143 -42.35 -25.53 19.05
N ARG A 144 -42.43 -26.31 17.98
CA ARG A 144 -43.37 -27.44 17.86
C ARG A 144 -43.10 -28.51 18.92
N GLU A 145 -41.84 -28.88 19.14
CA GLU A 145 -41.47 -29.83 20.18
C GLU A 145 -41.83 -29.32 21.58
N ARG A 146 -41.60 -28.05 21.88
CA ARG A 146 -42.02 -27.42 23.15
C ARG A 146 -43.53 -27.45 23.32
N ALA A 147 -44.30 -27.18 22.25
CA ALA A 147 -45.76 -27.24 22.29
C ALA A 147 -46.26 -28.68 22.54
N VAL A 148 -45.68 -29.68 21.87
CA VAL A 148 -46.02 -31.10 22.09
C VAL A 148 -45.64 -31.54 23.51
N ALA A 149 -44.49 -31.13 24.02
CA ALA A 149 -44.07 -31.43 25.39
C ALA A 149 -44.98 -30.77 26.43
N ALA A 150 -45.43 -29.54 26.19
CA ALA A 150 -46.40 -28.85 27.04
C ALA A 150 -47.74 -29.58 27.06
N HIS A 151 -48.27 -29.97 25.89
CA HIS A 151 -49.51 -30.73 25.79
C HIS A 151 -49.42 -32.08 26.53
N LYS A 152 -48.34 -32.84 26.32
CA LYS A 152 -48.11 -34.10 27.05
C LYS A 152 -48.05 -33.89 28.56
N LYS A 153 -47.42 -32.80 29.02
CA LYS A 153 -47.35 -32.47 30.45
C LYS A 153 -48.73 -32.11 31.01
N GLU A 154 -49.56 -31.40 30.25
CA GLU A 154 -50.95 -31.11 30.63
C GLU A 154 -51.81 -32.38 30.67
N GLU A 155 -51.71 -33.24 29.67
CA GLU A 155 -52.38 -34.55 29.67
C GLU A 155 -51.98 -35.41 30.87
N GLN A 156 -50.68 -35.47 31.19
CA GLN A 156 -50.20 -36.19 32.39
C GLN A 156 -50.75 -35.58 33.69
N ARG A 157 -50.88 -34.26 33.76
CA ARG A 157 -51.46 -33.59 34.94
C ARG A 157 -52.96 -33.87 35.07
N LEU A 158 -53.69 -33.88 33.96
CA LEU A 158 -55.12 -34.23 33.94
C LEU A 158 -55.34 -35.69 34.33
N LEU A 159 -54.56 -36.61 33.76
CA LEU A 159 -54.62 -38.03 34.11
C LEU A 159 -54.27 -38.26 35.60
N ALA A 160 -53.24 -37.58 36.11
CA ALA A 160 -52.90 -37.66 37.54
C ALA A 160 -54.00 -37.09 38.44
N ALA A 161 -54.66 -36.00 38.03
CA ALA A 161 -55.79 -35.44 38.75
C ALA A 161 -57.02 -36.37 38.72
N GLU A 162 -57.28 -37.04 37.60
CA GLU A 162 -58.35 -38.02 37.45
C GLU A 162 -58.09 -39.26 38.33
N MET A 163 -56.87 -39.81 38.28
CA MET A 163 -56.45 -40.90 39.17
C MET A 163 -56.54 -40.50 40.65
N HIS A 164 -56.19 -39.26 41.00
CA HIS A 164 -56.34 -38.76 42.37
C HIS A 164 -57.82 -38.63 42.78
N LYS A 165 -58.68 -38.18 41.86
CA LYS A 165 -60.13 -38.08 42.09
C LYS A 165 -60.75 -39.46 42.28
N GLU A 166 -60.37 -40.44 41.47
CA GLU A 166 -60.85 -41.83 41.60
C GLU A 166 -60.39 -42.47 42.90
N THR A 167 -59.12 -42.30 43.29
CA THR A 167 -58.61 -42.81 44.56
C THR A 167 -59.33 -42.19 45.76
N MET A 168 -59.60 -40.87 45.72
CA MET A 168 -60.40 -40.20 46.74
C MET A 168 -61.87 -40.67 46.76
N SER A 169 -62.47 -40.95 45.61
CA SER A 169 -63.83 -41.49 45.53
C SER A 169 -63.92 -42.90 46.12
N ARG A 170 -62.98 -43.78 45.77
CA ARG A 170 -62.91 -45.15 46.33
C ARG A 170 -62.70 -45.11 47.84
N PHE A 171 -61.82 -44.24 48.32
CA PHE A 171 -61.61 -44.07 49.76
C PHE A 171 -62.89 -43.56 50.46
N ALA A 172 -63.61 -42.61 49.85
CA ALA A 172 -64.88 -42.14 50.40
C ALA A 172 -65.97 -43.22 50.40
N GLU A 173 -66.03 -44.07 49.37
CA GLU A 173 -66.93 -45.23 49.31
C GLU A 173 -66.60 -46.29 50.36
N GLU A 174 -65.32 -46.63 50.54
CA GLU A 174 -64.86 -47.54 51.59
C GLU A 174 -65.23 -47.01 52.99
N MET A 175 -65.06 -45.70 53.23
CA MET A 175 -65.46 -45.08 54.49
C MET A 175 -66.98 -45.16 54.70
N ARG A 176 -67.79 -44.89 53.67
CA ARG A 176 -69.26 -45.05 53.74
C ARG A 176 -69.66 -46.50 53.99
N GLN A 177 -69.01 -47.47 53.36
CA GLN A 177 -69.26 -48.89 53.59
C GLN A 177 -68.89 -49.32 55.01
N GLN A 178 -67.77 -48.83 55.55
CA GLN A 178 -67.40 -49.10 56.94
C GLN A 178 -68.38 -48.47 57.93
N GLU A 179 -68.85 -47.25 57.67
CA GLU A 179 -69.88 -46.59 58.48
C GLU A 179 -71.22 -47.33 58.42
N ALA A 180 -71.67 -47.74 57.23
CA ALA A 180 -72.87 -48.55 57.04
C ALA A 180 -72.74 -49.91 57.76
N ALA A 181 -71.61 -50.60 57.63
CA ALA A 181 -71.37 -51.87 58.33
C ALA A 181 -71.32 -51.69 59.86
N ARG A 182 -70.81 -50.55 60.35
CA ARG A 182 -70.89 -50.20 61.78
C ARG A 182 -72.33 -49.93 62.21
N GLN A 183 -73.10 -49.22 61.41
CA GLN A 183 -74.52 -48.97 61.67
C GLN A 183 -75.34 -50.25 61.67
N GLU A 184 -75.13 -51.16 60.72
CA GLU A 184 -75.78 -52.48 60.71
C GLU A 184 -75.37 -53.33 61.91
N LYS A 185 -74.08 -53.34 62.28
CA LYS A 185 -73.62 -54.03 63.50
C LYS A 185 -74.22 -53.41 64.77
N ASN A 186 -74.44 -52.11 64.80
CA ASN A 186 -75.08 -51.44 65.93
C ASN A 186 -76.59 -51.72 65.93
N ALA A 187 -77.26 -51.68 64.79
CA ALA A 187 -78.68 -51.98 64.63
C ALA A 187 -78.99 -53.45 64.94
N THR A 188 -78.13 -54.40 64.54
CA THR A 188 -78.27 -55.81 64.90
C THR A 188 -78.05 -56.05 66.38
N LYS A 189 -77.07 -55.37 67.00
CA LYS A 189 -76.89 -55.39 68.45
C LYS A 189 -78.10 -54.80 69.18
N GLU A 190 -78.62 -53.67 68.70
CA GLU A 190 -79.80 -53.01 69.26
C GLU A 190 -81.07 -53.83 69.08
N ALA A 191 -81.27 -54.45 67.92
CA ALA A 191 -82.37 -55.38 67.65
C ALA A 191 -82.26 -56.66 68.51
N ALA A 192 -81.06 -57.21 68.70
CA ALA A 192 -80.85 -58.34 69.59
C ALA A 192 -81.07 -57.96 71.06
N LEU A 193 -80.71 -56.74 71.45
CA LEU A 193 -80.95 -56.21 72.78
C LEU A 193 -82.46 -55.98 73.02
N ASN A 194 -83.16 -55.40 72.04
CA ASN A 194 -84.61 -55.20 72.07
C ASN A 194 -85.37 -56.52 72.03
N ALA A 195 -84.94 -57.50 71.23
CA ALA A 195 -85.53 -58.84 71.21
C ALA A 195 -85.34 -59.54 72.56
N ARG A 196 -84.15 -59.44 73.16
CA ARG A 196 -83.91 -59.93 74.53
C ARG A 196 -84.77 -59.21 75.56
N PHE A 197 -84.94 -57.89 75.45
CA PHE A 197 -85.82 -57.15 76.34
C PHE A 197 -87.30 -57.46 76.10
N GLU A 198 -87.73 -57.76 74.89
CA GLU A 198 -89.09 -58.18 74.57
C GLU A 198 -89.36 -59.61 75.04
N GLU A 199 -88.40 -60.52 74.87
CA GLU A 199 -88.42 -61.85 75.45
C GLU A 199 -88.42 -61.77 76.98
N GLU A 200 -87.58 -60.93 77.57
CA GLU A 200 -87.55 -60.70 79.00
C GLU A 200 -88.84 -60.03 79.48
N ARG A 201 -89.46 -59.13 78.72
CA ARG A 201 -90.78 -58.55 79.03
C ARG A 201 -91.91 -59.56 78.86
N ARG A 202 -91.86 -60.45 77.86
CA ARG A 202 -92.82 -61.55 77.67
C ARG A 202 -92.66 -62.60 78.76
N GLU A 203 -91.43 -62.93 79.14
CA GLU A 203 -91.09 -63.79 80.26
C GLU A 203 -91.45 -63.15 81.59
N ILE A 204 -91.27 -61.85 81.77
CA ILE A 204 -91.69 -61.10 82.97
C ILE A 204 -93.20 -60.97 82.99
N ALA A 205 -93.92 -60.80 81.87
CA ALA A 205 -95.37 -60.81 81.85
C ALA A 205 -95.93 -62.21 82.17
N ALA A 206 -95.35 -63.26 81.58
CA ALA A 206 -95.69 -64.65 81.87
C ALA A 206 -95.27 -65.08 83.29
N ARG A 207 -94.13 -64.57 83.78
CA ARG A 207 -93.71 -64.73 85.17
C ARG A 207 -94.52 -63.86 86.10
N ASN A 208 -94.98 -62.66 85.78
CA ASN A 208 -95.82 -61.85 86.66
C ASN A 208 -97.22 -62.47 86.79
N ALA A 209 -97.71 -63.13 85.74
CA ALA A 209 -98.88 -64.00 85.82
C ALA A 209 -98.66 -65.27 86.68
N LYS A 210 -97.42 -65.75 86.85
CA LYS A 210 -97.06 -66.89 87.75
C LYS A 210 -96.45 -66.47 89.10
N LYS A 211 -95.97 -65.24 89.24
CA LYS A 211 -95.29 -64.63 90.40
C LYS A 211 -96.23 -63.71 91.17
N ALA A 212 -97.42 -63.37 90.66
CA ALA A 212 -98.49 -62.93 91.53
C ALA A 212 -98.78 -63.98 92.64
N ASP A 213 -98.56 -65.27 92.34
CA ASP A 213 -98.72 -66.37 93.29
C ASP A 213 -97.41 -66.81 93.99
N ASP A 214 -96.22 -66.64 93.37
CA ASP A 214 -94.92 -67.07 93.93
C ASP A 214 -93.99 -65.94 94.44
N ALA A 215 -94.33 -64.64 94.25
CA ALA A 215 -93.50 -63.50 94.70
C ALA A 215 -93.55 -63.23 96.20
N ALA A 216 -94.47 -63.83 96.95
CA ALA A 216 -94.49 -63.70 98.41
C ALA A 216 -93.35 -64.49 99.11
N ALA A 217 -92.75 -65.50 98.46
CA ALA A 217 -91.87 -66.48 99.15
C ALA A 217 -90.37 -66.44 98.77
N LYS A 218 -89.96 -65.55 97.85
CA LYS A 218 -88.57 -65.46 97.34
C LYS A 218 -87.87 -64.12 97.56
N ILE A 219 -88.59 -63.09 98.00
CA ILE A 219 -88.01 -61.77 98.32
C ILE A 219 -87.07 -61.86 99.54
N ASP A 220 -87.34 -62.75 100.50
CA ASP A 220 -86.52 -62.90 101.70
C ASP A 220 -85.18 -63.65 101.49
N ARG A 221 -85.02 -64.41 100.40
CA ARG A 221 -83.81 -65.24 100.16
C ARG A 221 -82.76 -64.60 99.25
N ALA A 222 -83.14 -63.63 98.41
CA ALA A 222 -82.23 -62.97 97.46
C ALA A 222 -81.51 -61.73 98.02
N PHE A 223 -81.97 -61.17 99.14
CA PHE A 223 -81.37 -59.99 99.77
C PHE A 223 -80.00 -60.31 100.43
N ASN A 224 -79.88 -61.47 101.08
CA ASN A 224 -78.67 -61.83 101.84
C ASN A 224 -77.48 -62.33 100.98
N GLN A 225 -77.69 -62.71 99.72
CA GLN A 225 -76.59 -63.11 98.81
C GLN A 225 -75.99 -61.92 98.01
N ARG A 226 -76.72 -60.80 97.86
CA ARG A 226 -76.25 -59.63 97.08
C ARG A 226 -75.23 -58.76 97.81
N GLN A 227 -75.12 -58.84 99.14
CA GLN A 227 -74.18 -58.00 99.89
C GLN A 227 -72.74 -58.54 99.92
N GLN A 228 -72.52 -59.85 99.84
CA GLN A 228 -71.16 -60.42 99.97
C GLN A 228 -70.34 -60.39 98.67
N LEU A 229 -70.98 -60.55 97.50
CA LEU A 229 -70.28 -60.56 96.20
C LEU A 229 -69.89 -59.16 95.67
N SER A 230 -70.37 -58.08 96.30
CA SER A 230 -70.19 -56.71 95.79
C SER A 230 -68.80 -56.12 96.06
N MET A 231 -68.11 -56.54 97.12
CA MET A 231 -66.80 -55.97 97.50
C MET A 231 -65.62 -56.65 96.79
N GLU A 232 -65.60 -57.98 96.70
CA GLU A 232 -64.51 -58.72 96.06
C GLU A 232 -64.46 -58.50 94.54
N GLN A 233 -65.63 -58.45 93.88
CA GLN A 233 -65.70 -58.15 92.45
C GLN A 233 -65.25 -56.71 92.14
N ARG A 234 -65.57 -55.76 93.03
CA ARG A 234 -65.09 -54.37 92.91
C ARG A 234 -63.58 -54.27 93.10
N LYS A 235 -62.98 -55.04 94.04
CA LYS A 235 -61.53 -55.10 94.23
C LYS A 235 -60.81 -55.67 93.01
N VAL A 236 -61.26 -56.83 92.50
CA VAL A 236 -60.67 -57.46 91.30
C VAL A 236 -60.83 -56.57 90.05
N PHE A 237 -61.98 -55.89 89.91
CA PHE A 237 -62.17 -54.92 88.83
C PHE A 237 -61.25 -53.70 88.97
N HIS A 238 -61.13 -53.15 90.18
CA HIS A 238 -60.26 -52.02 90.47
C HIS A 238 -58.77 -52.37 90.24
N GLU A 239 -58.31 -53.54 90.67
CA GLU A 239 -56.95 -54.02 90.41
C GLU A 239 -56.67 -54.19 88.92
N ARG A 240 -57.62 -54.76 88.15
CA ARG A 240 -57.50 -54.86 86.69
C ARG A 240 -57.52 -53.50 86.00
N HIS A 241 -58.32 -52.55 86.49
CA HIS A 241 -58.38 -51.19 85.99
C HIS A 241 -57.06 -50.45 86.23
N MET A 242 -56.54 -50.49 87.46
CA MET A 242 -55.25 -49.89 87.81
C MET A 242 -54.09 -50.51 87.02
N ALA A 243 -54.11 -51.84 86.83
CA ALA A 243 -53.13 -52.53 85.99
C ALA A 243 -53.24 -52.14 84.50
N HIS A 244 -54.46 -51.91 84.00
CA HIS A 244 -54.70 -51.43 82.64
C HIS A 244 -54.23 -49.98 82.48
N GLU A 245 -54.54 -49.09 83.43
CA GLU A 245 -54.09 -47.70 83.44
C GLU A 245 -52.56 -47.61 83.51
N ALA A 246 -51.91 -48.42 84.35
CA ALA A 246 -50.46 -48.50 84.41
C ALA A 246 -49.85 -48.97 83.07
N ARG A 247 -50.45 -49.96 82.41
CA ARG A 247 -50.01 -50.40 81.06
C ARG A 247 -50.20 -49.29 80.02
N MET A 248 -51.33 -48.59 80.04
CA MET A 248 -51.58 -47.47 79.12
C MET A 248 -50.60 -46.31 79.35
N ALA A 249 -50.25 -46.02 80.61
CA ALA A 249 -49.22 -45.03 80.95
C ALA A 249 -47.84 -45.43 80.37
N THR A 250 -47.43 -46.70 80.53
CA THR A 250 -46.15 -47.17 79.96
C THR A 250 -46.12 -47.14 78.42
N ILE A 251 -47.24 -47.44 77.76
CA ILE A 251 -47.38 -47.33 76.30
C ILE A 251 -47.30 -45.86 75.88
N ALA A 252 -47.98 -44.96 76.58
CA ALA A 252 -47.96 -43.54 76.29
C ALA A 252 -46.54 -42.95 76.44
N GLU A 253 -45.79 -43.31 77.48
CA GLU A 253 -44.39 -42.90 77.68
C GLU A 253 -43.48 -43.45 76.56
N ALA A 254 -43.64 -44.72 76.18
CA ALA A 254 -42.88 -45.33 75.08
C ALA A 254 -43.19 -44.66 73.72
N GLU A 255 -44.44 -44.31 73.45
CA GLU A 255 -44.83 -43.54 72.27
C GLU A 255 -44.26 -42.12 72.28
N GLU A 256 -44.21 -41.46 73.43
CA GLU A 256 -43.62 -40.14 73.57
C GLU A 256 -42.11 -40.16 73.31
N GLN A 257 -41.41 -41.16 73.84
CA GLN A 257 -39.99 -41.39 73.56
C GLN A 257 -39.73 -41.64 72.07
N ARG A 258 -40.53 -42.49 71.42
CA ARG A 258 -40.45 -42.71 69.95
C ARG A 258 -40.68 -41.42 69.17
N LYS A 259 -41.66 -40.59 69.56
CA LYS A 259 -41.90 -39.28 68.93
C LYS A 259 -40.70 -38.34 69.11
N ARG A 260 -40.06 -38.32 70.28
CA ARG A 260 -38.85 -37.52 70.55
C ARG A 260 -37.66 -37.99 69.70
N GLU A 261 -37.44 -39.30 69.60
CA GLU A 261 -36.38 -39.86 68.74
C GLU A 261 -36.60 -39.58 67.26
N LEU A 262 -37.85 -39.69 66.79
CA LEU A 262 -38.20 -39.43 65.39
C LEU A 262 -38.04 -37.95 65.04
N LYS A 263 -38.38 -37.04 65.99
CA LYS A 263 -38.06 -35.61 65.87
C LYS A 263 -36.56 -35.35 65.83
N ARG A 264 -35.77 -36.02 66.68
CA ARG A 264 -34.30 -35.88 66.67
C ARG A 264 -33.69 -36.34 65.34
N ARG A 265 -34.08 -37.52 64.85
CA ARG A 265 -33.64 -38.03 63.53
C ARG A 265 -34.09 -37.14 62.38
N ALA A 266 -35.28 -36.54 62.46
CA ALA A 266 -35.75 -35.58 61.47
C ALA A 266 -34.91 -34.30 61.49
N ALA A 267 -34.52 -33.80 62.67
CA ALA A 267 -33.63 -32.65 62.81
C ALA A 267 -32.22 -32.94 62.28
N GLU A 268 -31.63 -34.09 62.65
CA GLU A 268 -30.31 -34.53 62.14
C GLU A 268 -30.29 -34.64 60.61
N LYS A 269 -31.37 -35.17 60.00
CA LYS A 269 -31.51 -35.22 58.53
C LYS A 269 -31.63 -33.84 57.90
N ARG A 270 -32.37 -32.90 58.52
CA ARG A 270 -32.47 -31.52 58.03
C ARG A 270 -31.12 -30.82 58.07
N GLU A 271 -30.38 -30.96 59.17
CA GLU A 271 -29.04 -30.39 59.31
C GLU A 271 -28.05 -30.97 58.28
N CYS A 272 -28.13 -32.27 58.01
CA CYS A 272 -27.32 -32.91 56.96
C CYS A 272 -27.66 -32.37 55.56
N ILE A 273 -28.94 -32.18 55.25
CA ILE A 273 -29.39 -31.60 53.98
C ILE A 273 -28.92 -30.15 53.85
N GLU A 274 -29.05 -29.34 54.91
CA GLU A 274 -28.58 -27.95 54.93
C GLU A 274 -27.07 -27.85 54.72
N LYS A 275 -26.29 -28.69 55.40
CA LYS A 275 -24.83 -28.78 55.19
C LYS A 275 -24.49 -29.19 53.75
N ALA A 276 -25.20 -30.15 53.18
CA ALA A 276 -25.01 -30.57 51.79
C ALA A 276 -25.36 -29.44 50.81
N GLN A 277 -26.43 -28.68 51.07
CA GLN A 277 -26.82 -27.52 50.26
C GLN A 277 -25.78 -26.40 50.35
N GLN A 278 -25.28 -26.09 51.54
CA GLN A 278 -24.21 -25.09 51.74
C GLN A 278 -22.93 -25.50 51.02
N GLN A 279 -22.54 -26.78 51.09
CA GLN A 279 -21.38 -27.29 50.34
C GLN A 279 -21.57 -27.19 48.82
N GLN A 280 -22.79 -27.47 48.32
CA GLN A 280 -23.09 -27.29 46.90
C GLN A 280 -23.04 -25.82 46.49
N GLN A 281 -23.59 -24.91 47.30
CA GLN A 281 -23.53 -23.47 47.06
C GLN A 281 -22.07 -22.98 47.06
N ALA A 282 -21.26 -23.37 48.05
CA ALA A 282 -19.84 -23.02 48.11
C ALA A 282 -19.08 -23.51 46.87
N ARG A 283 -19.29 -24.76 46.41
CA ARG A 283 -18.68 -25.27 45.17
C ARG A 283 -19.11 -24.49 43.92
N MET A 284 -20.38 -24.06 43.87
CA MET A 284 -20.89 -23.26 42.76
C MET A 284 -20.29 -21.84 42.78
N GLU A 285 -20.12 -21.25 43.95
CA GLU A 285 -19.46 -19.96 44.14
C GLU A 285 -17.98 -20.01 43.81
N GLU A 286 -17.26 -21.04 44.26
CA GLU A 286 -15.86 -21.29 43.87
C GLU A 286 -15.73 -21.44 42.36
N ARG A 287 -16.63 -22.19 41.72
CA ARG A 287 -16.65 -22.34 40.26
C ARG A 287 -16.94 -21.00 39.57
N ARG A 288 -17.85 -20.20 40.10
CA ARG A 288 -18.17 -18.86 39.59
C ARG A 288 -16.95 -17.92 39.72
N GLN A 289 -16.28 -17.92 40.87
CA GLN A 289 -15.06 -17.15 41.10
C GLN A 289 -13.93 -17.60 40.17
N ALA A 290 -13.76 -18.91 39.94
CA ALA A 290 -12.79 -19.44 39.00
C ALA A 290 -13.07 -19.03 37.55
N ILE A 291 -14.36 -18.97 37.15
CA ILE A 291 -14.77 -18.46 35.83
C ILE A 291 -14.42 -16.98 35.72
N LEU A 292 -14.82 -16.16 36.71
CA LEU A 292 -14.51 -14.72 36.74
C LEU A 292 -13.00 -14.45 36.71
N HIS A 293 -12.21 -15.23 37.45
CA HIS A 293 -10.76 -15.13 37.42
C HIS A 293 -10.18 -15.49 36.04
N LYS A 294 -10.67 -16.55 35.40
CA LYS A 294 -10.25 -16.90 34.03
C LYS A 294 -10.66 -15.84 33.01
N GLU A 295 -11.84 -15.25 33.16
CA GLU A 295 -12.30 -14.14 32.32
C GLU A 295 -11.44 -12.89 32.51
N ALA A 296 -11.12 -12.54 33.77
CA ALA A 296 -10.21 -11.44 34.09
C ALA A 296 -8.80 -11.67 33.51
N GLN A 297 -8.27 -12.90 33.59
CA GLN A 297 -6.99 -13.25 32.98
C GLN A 297 -7.02 -13.10 31.45
N LYS A 298 -8.07 -13.60 30.79
CA LYS A 298 -8.26 -13.43 29.34
C LYS A 298 -8.36 -11.95 28.97
N GLN A 299 -9.08 -11.15 29.74
CA GLN A 299 -9.21 -9.72 29.49
C GLN A 299 -7.85 -9.02 29.65
N ALA A 300 -7.09 -9.33 30.70
CA ALA A 300 -5.75 -8.79 30.90
C ALA A 300 -4.77 -9.19 29.77
N GLU A 301 -4.88 -10.41 29.24
CA GLU A 301 -4.10 -10.83 28.06
C GLU A 301 -4.49 -10.06 26.79
N LEU A 302 -5.79 -9.83 26.58
CA LEU A 302 -6.27 -9.02 25.45
C LEU A 302 -5.80 -7.58 25.57
N ASP A 303 -5.84 -7.00 26.76
CA ASP A 303 -5.38 -5.64 27.01
C ASP A 303 -3.86 -5.52 26.79
N ARG A 304 -3.07 -6.51 27.24
CA ARG A 304 -1.63 -6.58 26.94
C ARG A 304 -1.36 -6.63 25.43
N LYS A 305 -2.08 -7.47 24.70
CA LYS A 305 -1.95 -7.56 23.23
C LYS A 305 -2.39 -6.28 22.54
N ALA A 306 -3.41 -5.59 23.05
CA ALA A 306 -3.83 -4.30 22.51
C ALA A 306 -2.71 -3.26 22.64
N VAL A 307 -2.07 -3.18 23.82
CA VAL A 307 -0.91 -2.30 24.05
C VAL A 307 0.25 -2.66 23.11
N GLU A 308 0.57 -3.95 22.95
CA GLU A 308 1.62 -4.40 22.00
C GLU A 308 1.31 -3.97 20.56
N ILE A 309 0.05 -4.09 20.11
CA ILE A 309 -0.38 -3.66 18.78
C ILE A 309 -0.22 -2.14 18.64
N ASP A 310 -0.58 -1.36 19.65
CA ASP A 310 -0.48 0.09 19.60
C ASP A 310 0.98 0.57 19.61
N VAL A 311 1.85 -0.07 20.39
CA VAL A 311 3.30 0.17 20.33
C VAL A 311 3.85 -0.14 18.93
N ALA A 312 3.51 -1.30 18.36
CA ALA A 312 3.96 -1.67 17.02
C ALA A 312 3.43 -0.71 15.93
N ARG A 313 2.19 -0.22 16.07
CA ARG A 313 1.63 0.83 15.18
C ARG A 313 2.43 2.13 15.30
N TYR A 314 2.73 2.56 16.52
CA TYR A 314 3.52 3.76 16.77
C TYR A 314 4.92 3.65 16.18
N GLU A 315 5.62 2.54 16.39
CA GLU A 315 6.94 2.28 15.81
C GLU A 315 6.90 2.29 14.27
N LYS A 316 5.89 1.64 13.67
CA LYS A 316 5.71 1.63 12.22
C LYS A 316 5.41 3.03 11.66
N GLN A 317 4.67 3.85 12.41
CA GLN A 317 4.44 5.25 12.07
C GLN A 317 5.73 6.05 12.14
N GLN A 318 6.55 5.86 13.18
CA GLN A 318 7.88 6.49 13.30
C GLN A 318 8.81 6.10 12.15
N GLN A 319 8.84 4.82 11.77
CA GLN A 319 9.62 4.36 10.61
C GLN A 319 9.14 5.01 9.31
N ARG A 320 7.82 5.14 9.10
CA ARG A 320 7.27 5.85 7.94
C ARG A 320 7.65 7.33 7.94
N LEU A 321 7.60 7.99 9.09
CA LEU A 321 8.02 9.39 9.23
C LEU A 321 9.50 9.56 8.92
N LEU A 322 10.36 8.66 9.42
CA LEU A 322 11.80 8.66 9.12
C LEU A 322 12.06 8.41 7.63
N LEU A 323 11.37 7.47 7.01
CA LEU A 323 11.47 7.22 5.56
C LEU A 323 10.98 8.42 4.74
N HIS A 324 9.87 9.04 5.15
CA HIS A 324 9.37 10.26 4.53
C HIS A 324 10.37 11.41 4.70
N ALA A 325 10.93 11.62 5.88
CA ALA A 325 11.96 12.62 6.14
C ALA A 325 13.22 12.39 5.30
N ALA A 326 13.69 11.14 5.21
CA ALA A 326 14.83 10.77 4.36
C ALA A 326 14.53 10.98 2.87
N SER A 327 13.30 10.68 2.42
CA SER A 327 12.87 10.96 1.04
C SER A 327 12.77 12.45 0.76
N ARG A 328 12.28 13.23 1.74
CA ARG A 328 12.16 14.69 1.66
C ARG A 328 13.53 15.33 1.59
N GLY A 329 14.48 14.91 2.43
CA GLY A 329 15.87 15.36 2.36
C GLY A 329 16.53 15.05 1.01
N ARG A 330 16.27 13.89 0.39
CA ARG A 330 16.76 13.59 -0.97
C ARG A 330 16.12 14.49 -2.03
N VAL A 331 14.81 14.75 -1.93
CA VAL A 331 14.11 15.65 -2.83
C VAL A 331 14.62 17.09 -2.67
N ASP A 332 14.81 17.54 -1.44
CA ASP A 332 15.33 18.87 -1.11
C ASP A 332 16.74 19.05 -1.67
N HIS A 333 17.63 18.06 -1.51
CA HIS A 333 18.97 18.10 -2.08
C HIS A 333 18.96 18.13 -3.62
N ARG A 334 18.10 17.32 -4.25
CA ARG A 334 17.89 17.34 -5.71
C ARG A 334 17.35 18.69 -6.19
N MET A 335 16.48 19.32 -5.38
CA MET A 335 15.91 20.62 -5.67
C MET A 335 16.94 21.74 -5.50
N GLU A 336 17.81 21.65 -4.50
CA GLU A 336 18.97 22.56 -4.34
C GLU A 336 19.96 22.42 -5.48
N GLU A 337 20.29 21.20 -5.91
CA GLU A 337 21.12 20.96 -7.10
C GLU A 337 20.48 21.59 -8.36
N LEU A 338 19.16 21.44 -8.54
CA LEU A 338 18.43 22.04 -9.65
C LEU A 338 18.42 23.58 -9.56
N LYS A 339 18.24 24.15 -8.37
CA LYS A 339 18.33 25.61 -8.14
C LYS A 339 19.73 26.12 -8.44
N ALA A 340 20.78 25.42 -8.02
CA ALA A 340 22.17 25.78 -8.31
C ALA A 340 22.45 25.72 -9.82
N LYS A 341 21.96 24.69 -10.52
CA LYS A 341 22.05 24.59 -11.99
C LYS A 341 21.31 25.72 -12.68
N MET A 342 20.09 26.04 -12.24
CA MET A 342 19.31 27.17 -12.77
C MET A 342 20.00 28.50 -12.52
N SER A 343 20.59 28.71 -11.34
CA SER A 343 21.36 29.91 -11.02
C SER A 343 22.58 30.04 -11.91
N HIS A 344 23.31 28.95 -12.15
CA HIS A 344 24.46 28.95 -13.04
C HIS A 344 24.05 29.18 -14.50
N LEU A 345 22.93 28.60 -14.95
CA LEU A 345 22.38 28.85 -16.26
C LEU A 345 21.97 30.33 -16.42
N ASN A 346 21.33 30.92 -15.42
CA ASN A 346 20.99 32.34 -15.43
C ASN A 346 22.23 33.22 -15.46
N GLN A 347 23.25 32.90 -14.66
CA GLN A 347 24.50 33.66 -14.61
C GLN A 347 25.25 33.59 -15.95
N THR A 348 25.31 32.41 -16.59
CA THR A 348 25.88 32.26 -17.94
C THR A 348 25.05 32.97 -19.00
N MET A 349 23.73 33.05 -18.86
CA MET A 349 22.87 33.85 -19.74
C MET A 349 23.12 35.35 -19.53
N GLU A 350 23.22 35.82 -18.28
CA GLU A 350 23.57 37.22 -17.96
C GLU A 350 24.95 37.60 -18.52
N GLU A 351 25.95 36.72 -18.40
CA GLU A 351 27.26 36.92 -19.03
C GLU A 351 27.17 37.02 -20.55
N ARG A 352 26.31 36.21 -21.19
CA ARG A 352 26.06 36.29 -22.63
C ARG A 352 25.37 37.60 -22.99
N TYR A 353 24.36 38.03 -22.22
CA TYR A 353 23.68 39.30 -22.44
C TYR A 353 24.63 40.49 -22.23
N ALA A 354 25.48 40.46 -21.21
CA ALA A 354 26.51 41.48 -20.99
C ALA A 354 27.49 41.57 -22.16
N LYS A 355 27.91 40.43 -22.73
CA LYS A 355 28.75 40.40 -23.94
C LYS A 355 28.04 40.96 -25.17
N VAL A 356 26.74 40.69 -25.30
CA VAL A 356 25.92 41.27 -26.39
C VAL A 356 25.79 42.78 -26.20
N GLU A 357 25.55 43.27 -24.98
CA GLU A 357 25.53 44.71 -24.69
C GLU A 357 26.88 45.38 -24.94
N GLU A 358 28.00 44.74 -24.56
CA GLU A 358 29.34 45.25 -24.87
C GLU A 358 29.57 45.34 -26.38
N PHE A 359 29.14 44.32 -27.13
CA PHE A 359 29.20 44.34 -28.59
C PHE A 359 28.34 45.46 -29.18
N GLU A 360 27.14 45.68 -28.66
CA GLU A 360 26.27 46.79 -29.08
C GLU A 360 26.89 48.15 -28.74
N ARG A 361 27.46 48.33 -27.54
CA ARG A 361 28.20 49.54 -27.16
C ARG A 361 29.41 49.78 -28.05
N GLN A 362 30.18 48.74 -28.37
CA GLN A 362 31.32 48.84 -29.30
C GLN A 362 30.84 49.21 -30.71
N LYS A 363 29.76 48.61 -31.20
CA LYS A 363 29.14 48.95 -32.48
C LYS A 363 28.68 50.41 -32.50
N GLU A 364 28.05 50.91 -31.45
CA GLU A 364 27.65 52.31 -31.33
C GLU A 364 28.86 53.25 -31.30
N LEU A 365 29.93 52.90 -30.56
CA LEU A 365 31.19 53.65 -30.55
C LEU A 365 31.83 53.69 -31.94
N HIS A 366 31.84 52.57 -32.67
CA HIS A 366 32.31 52.52 -34.04
C HIS A 366 31.42 53.35 -34.98
N LEU A 367 30.10 53.34 -34.81
CA LEU A 367 29.18 54.18 -35.57
C LEU A 367 29.41 55.67 -35.28
N ARG A 368 29.58 56.05 -34.02
CA ARG A 368 29.87 57.43 -33.60
C ARG A 368 31.23 57.89 -34.12
N SER A 369 32.27 57.04 -34.00
CA SER A 369 33.58 57.32 -34.58
C SER A 369 33.51 57.47 -36.10
N ALA A 370 32.76 56.62 -36.80
CA ALA A 370 32.53 56.75 -38.23
C ALA A 370 31.74 58.01 -38.60
N GLN A 371 30.75 58.41 -37.78
CA GLN A 371 30.01 59.66 -37.94
C GLN A 371 30.90 60.87 -37.67
N ASP A 372 31.75 60.84 -36.65
CA ASP A 372 32.71 61.90 -36.33
C ASP A 372 33.77 62.02 -37.42
N ILE A 373 34.25 60.90 -37.96
CA ILE A 373 35.14 60.89 -39.14
C ILE A 373 34.40 61.44 -40.36
N ALA A 374 33.13 61.07 -40.58
CA ALA A 374 32.33 61.59 -41.69
C ALA A 374 32.02 63.09 -41.55
N VAL A 375 31.78 63.58 -40.33
CA VAL A 375 31.60 65.00 -40.01
C VAL A 375 32.92 65.74 -40.17
N ARG A 376 34.05 65.16 -39.73
CA ARG A 376 35.39 65.74 -39.93
C ARG A 376 35.75 65.81 -41.41
N MET A 377 35.47 64.76 -42.18
CA MET A 377 35.62 64.74 -43.65
C MET A 377 34.59 65.64 -44.37
N GLY A 378 33.42 65.87 -43.78
CA GLY A 378 32.38 66.78 -44.26
C GLY A 378 32.75 68.26 -44.05
N LEU A 379 33.32 68.57 -42.88
CA LEU A 379 33.89 69.88 -42.53
C LEU A 379 35.17 70.15 -43.34
N GLU A 380 35.99 69.13 -43.60
CA GLU A 380 37.10 69.22 -44.55
C GLU A 380 36.61 69.40 -45.99
N LYS A 381 35.48 68.83 -46.39
CA LYS A 381 34.87 69.10 -47.71
C LYS A 381 34.31 70.52 -47.81
N GLN A 382 33.69 71.08 -46.77
CA GLN A 382 33.22 72.47 -46.75
C GLN A 382 34.40 73.46 -46.69
N SER A 383 35.42 73.18 -45.87
CA SER A 383 36.67 73.94 -45.81
C SER A 383 37.48 73.85 -47.11
N MET A 384 37.50 72.68 -47.78
CA MET A 384 38.06 72.53 -49.13
C MET A 384 37.21 73.21 -50.19
N HIS A 385 35.88 73.27 -50.07
CA HIS A 385 35.02 73.97 -51.03
C HIS A 385 35.22 75.49 -50.94
N ASP A 386 35.39 76.02 -49.72
CA ASP A 386 35.70 77.43 -49.47
C ASP A 386 37.17 77.78 -49.77
N SER A 387 38.10 76.85 -49.55
CA SER A 387 39.50 76.99 -49.98
C SER A 387 39.67 76.82 -51.49
N MET A 388 38.91 75.96 -52.18
CA MET A 388 38.93 75.84 -53.65
C MET A 388 38.29 77.05 -54.34
N ARG A 389 37.35 77.73 -53.68
CA ARG A 389 36.83 79.04 -54.12
C ARG A 389 37.89 80.15 -54.00
N ARG A 390 38.78 80.07 -53.00
CA ARG A 390 39.91 80.99 -52.81
C ARG A 390 41.16 80.60 -53.64
N MET A 391 41.37 79.31 -53.92
CA MET A 391 42.48 78.80 -54.75
C MET A 391 42.24 78.94 -56.26
N ARG A 392 41.01 79.21 -56.73
CA ARG A 392 40.76 79.60 -58.13
C ARG A 392 41.21 81.02 -58.48
N GLN A 393 41.61 81.84 -57.50
CA GLN A 393 42.10 83.21 -57.69
C GLN A 393 43.61 83.38 -57.50
N GLN A 394 44.35 82.31 -57.16
CA GLN A 394 45.81 82.36 -57.05
C GLN A 394 46.42 81.10 -57.66
N ALA A 395 46.40 81.02 -58.99
CA ALA A 395 47.35 80.19 -59.70
C ALA A 395 48.70 80.93 -59.73
N THR A 396 49.73 80.39 -59.08
CA THR A 396 51.10 80.25 -59.60
C THR A 396 52.08 79.83 -58.49
N LYS A 397 52.99 78.91 -58.85
CA LYS A 397 54.27 78.53 -58.21
C LYS A 397 54.29 77.33 -57.24
N ALA A 398 54.91 76.27 -57.78
CA ALA A 398 55.97 75.46 -57.17
C ALA A 398 55.63 74.43 -56.05
N ARG A 399 55.58 73.16 -56.47
CA ARG A 399 56.42 72.02 -56.03
C ARG A 399 57.31 72.25 -54.77
N THR A 400 57.21 71.42 -53.72
CA THR A 400 57.98 70.16 -53.44
C THR A 400 58.00 69.79 -51.94
N ALA A 401 57.73 68.50 -51.65
CA ALA A 401 58.34 67.55 -50.69
C ALA A 401 58.85 67.93 -49.26
N GLU A 402 58.36 67.13 -48.29
CA GLU A 402 59.08 66.32 -47.26
C GLU A 402 59.48 66.83 -45.84
N ARG A 403 59.20 65.92 -44.86
CA ARG A 403 60.04 65.40 -43.74
C ARG A 403 59.87 65.88 -42.28
N LEU A 404 60.06 64.92 -41.36
CA LEU A 404 59.91 64.97 -39.89
C LEU A 404 61.19 64.44 -39.22
N ASP A 405 61.69 65.18 -38.22
CA ASP A 405 62.93 64.95 -37.47
C ASP A 405 62.75 64.04 -36.24
N VAL A 406 63.79 63.27 -35.89
CA VAL A 406 63.93 62.62 -34.56
C VAL A 406 65.35 62.82 -34.02
N PRO A 407 65.56 63.60 -32.93
CA PRO A 407 66.89 63.96 -32.43
C PRO A 407 67.69 62.84 -31.72
N ALA A 408 69.02 62.97 -31.76
CA ALA A 408 70.03 61.96 -31.41
C ALA A 408 70.06 61.43 -29.95
N HIS A 409 69.38 62.06 -29.00
CA HIS A 409 69.46 61.67 -27.58
C HIS A 409 68.68 60.40 -27.23
N ILE A 410 67.79 59.91 -28.11
CA ILE A 410 67.03 58.67 -27.91
C ILE A 410 67.85 57.43 -28.34
N ARG A 411 68.85 57.58 -29.23
CA ARG A 411 69.70 56.46 -29.71
C ARG A 411 70.65 55.90 -28.65
N ALA A 412 71.10 56.71 -27.69
CA ALA A 412 72.13 56.29 -26.73
C ALA A 412 71.61 55.39 -25.60
N ASN A 413 70.28 55.34 -25.37
CA ASN A 413 69.70 54.73 -24.16
C ASN A 413 68.94 53.42 -24.42
N ILE A 414 69.11 52.81 -25.61
CA ILE A 414 68.47 51.54 -25.96
C ILE A 414 69.36 50.37 -25.49
N LYS A 415 68.87 49.59 -24.52
CA LYS A 415 69.61 48.50 -23.85
C LYS A 415 69.66 47.17 -24.64
N ASN A 416 69.05 47.10 -25.82
CA ASN A 416 69.03 45.89 -26.65
C ASN A 416 70.08 45.99 -27.77
N GLU A 417 71.14 45.19 -27.68
CA GLU A 417 72.28 45.21 -28.62
C GLU A 417 71.87 44.88 -30.07
N GLN A 418 70.84 44.07 -30.26
CA GLN A 418 70.35 43.72 -31.61
C GLN A 418 69.58 44.87 -32.27
N LEU A 419 68.88 45.70 -31.50
CA LEU A 419 68.18 46.88 -32.03
C LEU A 419 69.15 48.04 -32.31
N ARG A 420 70.21 48.16 -31.50
CA ARG A 420 71.26 49.16 -31.70
C ARG A 420 72.09 48.89 -32.95
N SER A 421 72.52 47.63 -33.13
CA SER A 421 73.25 47.21 -34.34
C SER A 421 72.41 47.31 -35.63
N LEU A 422 71.08 47.14 -35.54
CA LEU A 422 70.17 47.30 -36.68
C LEU A 422 69.97 48.77 -37.08
N LEU A 423 69.89 49.69 -36.10
CA LEU A 423 69.83 51.13 -36.34
C LEU A 423 71.15 51.70 -36.88
N ASP A 424 72.30 51.20 -36.40
CA ASP A 424 73.62 51.58 -36.92
C ASP A 424 73.85 51.06 -38.36
N ARG A 425 73.28 49.90 -38.71
CA ARG A 425 73.30 49.37 -40.09
C ARG A 425 72.46 50.20 -41.07
N MET A 426 71.38 50.82 -40.57
CA MET A 426 70.46 51.63 -41.36
C MET A 426 70.92 53.09 -41.53
N ASP A 427 71.94 53.51 -40.79
CA ASP A 427 72.56 54.84 -40.85
C ASP A 427 74.08 54.73 -41.04
N ALA A 428 74.49 54.03 -42.10
CA ALA A 428 75.90 53.75 -42.41
C ALA A 428 76.74 55.01 -42.72
N LYS A 429 76.13 56.21 -42.75
CA LYS A 429 76.81 57.50 -42.96
C LYS A 429 76.85 58.39 -41.70
N GLY A 430 76.18 58.01 -40.62
CA GLY A 430 76.20 58.75 -39.36
C GLY A 430 75.51 60.11 -39.40
N GLU A 431 74.56 60.32 -40.32
CA GLU A 431 73.90 61.62 -40.53
C GLU A 431 72.60 61.77 -39.71
N GLY A 432 72.17 60.75 -38.98
CA GLY A 432 71.05 60.86 -38.04
C GLY A 432 69.65 60.87 -38.68
N HIS A 433 69.54 60.61 -39.99
CA HIS A 433 68.25 60.56 -40.70
C HIS A 433 68.03 59.22 -41.40
N ILE A 434 66.96 58.51 -41.05
CA ILE A 434 66.56 57.23 -41.66
C ILE A 434 65.40 57.47 -42.62
N SER A 435 65.60 57.17 -43.91
CA SER A 435 64.53 57.26 -44.91
C SER A 435 63.65 56.00 -44.91
N LEU A 436 62.32 56.16 -45.09
CA LEU A 436 61.36 55.04 -45.12
C LEU A 436 61.63 54.00 -46.23
N ARG A 437 62.43 54.38 -47.25
CA ARG A 437 62.87 53.46 -48.30
C ARG A 437 63.96 52.50 -47.79
N ALA A 438 64.93 53.01 -47.01
CA ALA A 438 66.00 52.21 -46.44
C ALA A 438 65.50 51.22 -45.37
N MET A 439 64.44 51.58 -44.62
CA MET A 439 63.81 50.68 -43.64
C MET A 439 63.08 49.51 -44.30
N ARG A 440 62.52 49.72 -45.49
CA ARG A 440 61.85 48.68 -46.27
C ARG A 440 62.84 47.69 -46.88
N ASP A 441 63.97 48.17 -47.38
CA ASP A 441 64.92 47.34 -48.12
C ASP A 441 65.69 46.35 -47.21
N VAL A 442 65.85 46.66 -45.91
CA VAL A 442 66.48 45.76 -44.91
C VAL A 442 65.50 44.68 -44.39
N LEU A 443 64.20 44.97 -44.34
CA LEU A 443 63.19 43.99 -43.90
C LEU A 443 62.83 42.95 -44.97
N THR A 444 63.32 43.10 -46.20
CA THR A 444 63.02 42.21 -47.33
C THR A 444 64.18 41.34 -47.80
N GLN A 445 65.33 41.34 -47.12
CA GLN A 445 66.48 40.49 -47.45
C GLN A 445 66.91 39.65 -46.23
N GLU A 446 66.30 38.48 -46.05
CA GLU A 446 66.99 37.15 -46.06
C GLU A 446 66.19 36.04 -45.32
N PRO A 447 66.40 34.75 -45.66
CA PRO A 447 65.41 33.68 -45.58
C PRO A 447 65.73 32.55 -44.57
N SER A 448 64.66 31.79 -44.26
CA SER A 448 64.61 30.35 -43.92
C SER A 448 65.40 29.78 -42.74
N PHE A 449 64.67 29.18 -41.79
CA PHE A 449 65.02 27.85 -41.27
C PHE A 449 63.76 27.07 -40.87
N ASN A 450 63.51 25.98 -41.59
CA ASN A 450 62.47 24.99 -41.35
C ASN A 450 63.14 23.61 -41.32
N GLN A 451 62.46 22.60 -40.75
CA GLN A 451 62.77 21.16 -40.68
C GLN A 451 63.51 20.68 -39.42
N SER A 452 63.26 19.49 -38.85
CA SER A 452 62.29 18.40 -39.11
C SER A 452 62.33 17.36 -37.95
N LYS A 453 61.18 16.72 -37.71
CA LYS A 453 60.86 15.34 -37.23
C LYS A 453 61.94 14.38 -36.66
N SER A 454 61.58 13.62 -35.61
CA SER A 454 61.70 12.15 -35.39
C SER A 454 61.60 11.81 -33.88
N LYS A 455 61.45 10.60 -33.32
CA LYS A 455 60.64 9.37 -33.51
C LYS A 455 61.05 8.40 -32.35
N ARG A 456 60.11 7.60 -31.78
CA ARG A 456 60.30 6.31 -31.02
C ARG A 456 60.80 6.39 -29.55
N LYS A 457 60.55 5.45 -28.60
CA LYS A 457 59.91 4.10 -28.50
C LYS A 457 59.71 3.78 -26.99
N GLY A 458 58.76 2.91 -26.62
CA GLY A 458 58.41 2.57 -25.22
C GLY A 458 58.99 1.27 -24.62
N HIS A 459 58.42 0.81 -23.48
CA HIS A 459 58.39 -0.59 -23.04
C HIS A 459 57.35 -0.84 -21.93
N GLU A 460 56.67 -1.98 -22.02
CA GLU A 460 55.92 -2.68 -20.98
C GLU A 460 56.83 -3.66 -20.23
N HIS A 461 56.50 -3.99 -18.96
CA HIS A 461 56.64 -5.30 -18.27
C HIS A 461 55.91 -5.13 -16.91
N SER A 462 54.77 -5.78 -16.63
CA SER A 462 54.47 -7.20 -16.33
C SER A 462 54.73 -7.65 -14.88
N ALA A 463 53.61 -7.94 -14.19
CA ALA A 463 53.30 -9.05 -13.29
C ALA A 463 54.16 -9.39 -12.05
N SER A 464 53.51 -9.45 -10.87
CA SER A 464 53.09 -10.70 -10.22
C SER A 464 52.57 -10.48 -8.79
N ALA A 465 51.46 -11.14 -8.46
CA ALA A 465 50.82 -11.27 -7.13
C ALA A 465 51.64 -12.20 -6.19
N PRO A 466 51.25 -12.50 -4.92
CA PRO A 466 50.01 -13.25 -4.51
C PRO A 466 49.42 -12.73 -3.15
N ALA A 467 48.34 -13.19 -2.49
CA ALA A 467 47.22 -14.12 -2.69
C ALA A 467 46.25 -13.98 -1.47
N LEU A 468 45.12 -14.71 -1.55
CA LEU A 468 44.14 -15.11 -0.52
C LEU A 468 43.11 -14.02 -0.10
N THR A 469 41.80 -14.21 -0.28
CA THR A 469 41.00 -15.37 0.14
C THR A 469 39.65 -15.48 -0.61
N THR A 470 39.26 -16.74 -0.84
CA THR A 470 37.90 -17.32 -0.93
C THR A 470 36.93 -16.89 -2.04
N ALA A 471 37.14 -17.50 -3.21
CA ALA A 471 36.08 -17.80 -4.16
C ALA A 471 35.02 -18.73 -3.51
N LYS A 472 33.75 -18.30 -3.52
CA LYS A 472 32.61 -19.23 -3.50
C LYS A 472 32.27 -19.55 -4.97
N PRO A 473 32.07 -20.82 -5.35
CA PRO A 473 31.74 -21.16 -6.72
C PRO A 473 30.39 -20.53 -7.09
N LYS A 474 30.26 -20.03 -8.32
CA LYS A 474 28.97 -19.67 -8.91
C LYS A 474 28.20 -20.97 -9.15
N LEU A 475 27.55 -21.45 -8.09
CA LEU A 475 26.59 -22.54 -8.14
C LEU A 475 25.47 -22.13 -9.10
N THR A 476 25.14 -23.02 -10.02
CA THR A 476 24.00 -22.92 -10.92
C THR A 476 22.72 -22.67 -10.12
N LYS A 477 21.69 -22.02 -10.69
CA LYS A 477 20.41 -21.77 -9.98
C LYS A 477 19.88 -23.05 -9.32
N SER A 478 20.02 -24.19 -9.99
CA SER A 478 19.71 -25.52 -9.47
C SER A 478 20.47 -25.89 -8.19
N GLU A 479 21.76 -25.58 -8.09
CA GLU A 479 22.57 -25.92 -6.93
C GLU A 479 22.35 -24.96 -5.74
N GLN A 480 22.03 -23.68 -6.00
CA GLN A 480 21.63 -22.73 -4.96
C GLN A 480 20.29 -23.14 -4.33
N LEU A 481 19.36 -23.66 -5.14
CA LEU A 481 18.08 -24.17 -4.67
C LEU A 481 18.23 -25.47 -3.87
N ILE A 482 19.14 -26.35 -4.28
CA ILE A 482 19.47 -27.55 -3.51
C ILE A 482 20.13 -27.18 -2.18
N GLN A 483 20.96 -26.15 -2.14
CA GLN A 483 21.57 -25.67 -0.91
C GLN A 483 20.53 -25.03 0.03
N ALA A 484 19.63 -24.20 -0.49
CA ALA A 484 18.52 -23.63 0.27
C ALA A 484 17.56 -24.71 0.80
N PHE A 485 17.32 -25.77 0.04
CA PHE A 485 16.53 -26.93 0.46
C PHE A 485 17.23 -27.70 1.59
N LYS A 486 18.55 -27.88 1.51
CA LYS A 486 19.33 -28.52 2.59
C LYS A 486 19.44 -27.69 3.86
N GLU A 487 19.40 -26.36 3.76
CA GLU A 487 19.35 -25.47 4.91
C GLU A 487 17.94 -25.40 5.55
N ALA A 488 16.93 -25.73 4.76
CA ALA A 488 15.52 -25.79 5.14
C ALA A 488 15.16 -27.10 5.86
N ASP A 489 15.62 -28.22 5.33
CA ASP A 489 15.43 -29.58 5.82
C ASP A 489 16.41 -29.85 6.99
N LYS A 490 15.98 -29.55 8.22
CA LYS A 490 16.84 -29.65 9.42
C LYS A 490 16.86 -31.05 9.99
N ASP A 491 15.83 -31.83 9.73
CA ASP A 491 15.76 -33.22 10.14
C ASP A 491 16.38 -34.19 9.11
N GLY A 492 16.72 -33.71 7.91
CA GLY A 492 17.39 -34.47 6.87
C GLY A 492 16.49 -35.53 6.23
N SER A 493 15.18 -35.31 6.29
CA SER A 493 14.16 -36.25 5.80
C SER A 493 14.07 -36.30 4.28
N GLY A 494 14.68 -35.34 3.57
CA GLY A 494 14.60 -35.22 2.10
C GLY A 494 13.32 -34.55 1.61
N SER A 495 12.48 -34.07 2.54
CA SER A 495 11.20 -33.41 2.30
C SER A 495 11.02 -32.28 3.32
N ILE A 496 10.58 -31.09 2.92
CA ILE A 496 10.39 -30.00 3.88
C ILE A 496 9.01 -30.16 4.53
N SER A 497 8.99 -30.44 5.83
CA SER A 497 7.74 -30.56 6.57
C SER A 497 7.04 -29.19 6.75
N LYS A 498 5.72 -29.19 6.96
CA LYS A 498 4.93 -27.97 7.29
C LYS A 498 5.56 -27.12 8.39
N ARG A 499 6.20 -27.75 9.39
CA ARG A 499 6.83 -27.07 10.52
C ARG A 499 8.15 -26.41 10.14
N GLU A 500 8.94 -27.04 9.29
CA GLU A 500 10.22 -26.48 8.83
C GLU A 500 10.00 -25.34 7.84
N LEU A 501 9.04 -25.48 6.93
CA LEU A 501 8.64 -24.38 6.02
C LEU A 501 8.16 -23.15 6.81
N PHE A 502 7.48 -23.37 7.93
CA PHE A 502 7.01 -22.30 8.81
C PHE A 502 8.17 -21.52 9.46
N VAL A 503 9.25 -22.21 9.84
CA VAL A 503 10.46 -21.58 10.40
C VAL A 503 11.16 -20.71 9.35
N ILE A 504 11.16 -21.15 8.09
CA ILE A 504 11.75 -20.42 6.97
C ILE A 504 10.96 -19.14 6.65
N PHE A 505 9.63 -19.23 6.56
CA PHE A 505 8.79 -18.04 6.35
C PHE A 505 8.86 -17.05 7.50
N LYS A 506 9.07 -17.53 8.73
CA LYS A 506 9.34 -16.69 9.90
C LYS A 506 10.68 -15.97 9.78
N ASN A 507 11.72 -16.64 9.29
CA ASN A 507 13.04 -16.04 9.06
C ASN A 507 13.04 -15.06 7.88
N LEU A 508 12.15 -15.24 6.89
CA LEU A 508 11.93 -14.33 5.75
C LEU A 508 11.00 -13.15 6.07
N GLY A 509 10.48 -13.03 7.30
CA GLY A 509 9.67 -11.90 7.76
C GLY A 509 8.22 -11.88 7.22
N VAL A 510 7.71 -13.01 6.74
CA VAL A 510 6.32 -13.12 6.23
C VAL A 510 5.42 -13.56 7.38
N ASP A 511 4.86 -12.59 8.10
CA ASP A 511 4.18 -12.86 9.38
C ASP A 511 2.67 -13.16 9.32
N GLN A 512 2.07 -13.37 8.14
CA GLN A 512 0.64 -13.67 8.04
C GLN A 512 0.35 -15.18 7.96
N THR A 513 -0.26 -15.75 9.00
CA THR A 513 -0.56 -17.20 9.13
C THR A 513 -1.49 -17.72 8.03
N SER A 514 -2.43 -16.89 7.54
CA SER A 514 -3.37 -17.25 6.47
C SER A 514 -2.69 -17.34 5.09
N THR A 515 -1.79 -16.41 4.78
CA THR A 515 -1.03 -16.40 3.53
C THR A 515 -0.01 -17.53 3.49
N ARG A 516 0.59 -17.87 4.63
CA ARG A 516 1.54 -18.99 4.78
C ARG A 516 0.89 -20.35 4.49
N MET A 517 -0.32 -20.59 4.99
CA MET A 517 -1.06 -21.83 4.72
C MET A 517 -1.50 -21.93 3.26
N ARG A 518 -1.97 -20.83 2.67
CA ARG A 518 -2.38 -20.80 1.26
C ARG A 518 -1.18 -21.02 0.32
N LEU A 519 0.00 -20.49 0.67
CA LEU A 519 1.23 -20.77 -0.07
C LEU A 519 1.62 -22.24 0.09
N PHE A 520 1.58 -22.81 1.30
CA PHE A 520 1.84 -24.23 1.50
C PHE A 520 0.91 -25.12 0.65
N GLU A 521 -0.40 -24.85 0.67
CA GLU A 521 -1.40 -25.58 -0.14
C GLU A 521 -1.22 -25.41 -1.65
N GLN A 522 -0.53 -24.35 -2.10
CA GLN A 522 -0.15 -24.18 -3.50
C GLN A 522 1.17 -24.88 -3.86
N LEU A 523 2.01 -25.18 -2.86
CA LEU A 523 3.30 -25.83 -3.02
C LEU A 523 3.19 -27.36 -2.95
N ASP A 524 2.28 -27.86 -2.11
CA ASP A 524 1.99 -29.28 -1.87
C ASP A 524 0.94 -29.77 -2.89
N THR A 525 1.40 -30.14 -4.08
CA THR A 525 0.52 -30.52 -5.21
C THR A 525 -0.05 -31.92 -5.08
N ASP A 526 0.67 -32.82 -4.40
CA ASP A 526 0.23 -34.18 -4.13
C ASP A 526 -0.54 -34.32 -2.79
N ASN A 527 -0.61 -33.25 -1.99
CA ASN A 527 -1.27 -33.18 -0.69
C ASN A 527 -0.71 -34.19 0.32
N ASP A 528 0.57 -34.54 0.20
CA ASP A 528 1.23 -35.47 1.13
C ASP A 528 1.57 -34.81 2.48
N GLY A 529 1.41 -33.48 2.58
CA GLY A 529 1.64 -32.71 3.78
C GLY A 529 3.10 -32.32 4.01
N THR A 530 3.96 -32.60 3.04
CA THR A 530 5.37 -32.21 2.95
C THR A 530 5.63 -31.56 1.59
N VAL A 531 6.78 -30.91 1.42
CA VAL A 531 7.17 -30.36 0.11
C VAL A 531 8.41 -31.09 -0.35
N SER A 532 8.27 -31.85 -1.43
CA SER A 532 9.37 -32.59 -2.04
C SER A 532 10.35 -31.66 -2.75
N LEU A 533 11.60 -32.12 -2.94
CA LEU A 533 12.63 -31.39 -3.69
C LEU A 533 12.16 -31.02 -5.12
N GLU A 534 11.37 -31.88 -5.75
CA GLU A 534 10.87 -31.66 -7.11
C GLU A 534 9.80 -30.57 -7.17
N GLU A 535 8.90 -30.51 -6.19
CA GLU A 535 7.90 -29.46 -6.06
C GLU A 535 8.54 -28.12 -5.73
N PHE A 536 9.50 -28.11 -4.80
CA PHE A 536 10.26 -26.90 -4.47
C PHE A 536 11.00 -26.33 -5.69
N LYS A 537 11.61 -27.18 -6.52
CA LYS A 537 12.28 -26.77 -7.77
C LYS A 537 11.31 -26.22 -8.82
N LYS A 538 10.10 -26.79 -8.95
CA LYS A 538 9.10 -26.31 -9.90
C LYS A 538 8.70 -24.87 -9.61
N ILE A 539 8.46 -24.52 -8.34
CA ILE A 539 8.12 -23.15 -7.95
C ILE A 539 9.31 -22.21 -8.04
N ALA A 540 10.49 -22.65 -7.61
CA ALA A 540 11.68 -21.81 -7.68
C ALA A 540 12.13 -21.47 -9.12
N ASN A 541 11.70 -22.24 -10.11
CA ASN A 541 11.86 -21.93 -11.53
C ASN A 541 10.68 -21.14 -12.12
N ALA A 542 9.52 -21.12 -11.45
CA ALA A 542 8.33 -20.37 -11.85
C ALA A 542 8.30 -18.93 -11.30
N LEU A 543 9.10 -18.66 -10.27
CA LEU A 543 9.49 -17.32 -9.77
C LEU A 543 10.69 -16.78 -10.55
#